data_AF-A0A6P1BHH0-F1
#
_entry.id   AF-A0A6P1BHH0-F1
#
_cell.length_a   1.000
_cell.length_b   1.000
_cell.length_c   1.000
_cell.angle_alpha   90.00
_cell.angle_beta   90.00
_cell.angle_gamma   90.00
#
_symmetry.space_group_name_H-M   'P 1'
#
loop_
_entity.id
_entity.type
_entity.pdbx_description
1 polymer ?
#
loop_
_entity_poly.entity_id
_entity_poly.type
_entity_poly.pdbx_seq_one_letter_code
_entity_poly.pdbx_strand_id
1 'polypeptide(L)'
;MRSSMSNRGLVAKFDSPFDQKAVIIEDDGRVAYAYLLDCDGRIRSDVWLYNRCQTPVEPEWHDQTRMPFANPAPFATDDLSFSPPDSPGDITVEWGDSDSPDDANVFISGKHFARLRVGMKPGWSALAAKDGPLAQVLKEPF
;
A
#
# COMPACT_ATOMS: atom_id res chain seq x y z
N MET A 1 -10.38 -34.48 -4.92
CA MET A 1 -10.90 -33.14 -5.24
C MET A 1 -9.75 -32.16 -5.00
N ARG A 2 -9.14 -31.62 -6.06
CA ARG A 2 -7.95 -30.77 -5.94
C ARG A 2 -8.40 -29.36 -5.56
N SER A 3 -8.34 -29.01 -4.28
CA SER A 3 -8.37 -27.59 -3.89
C SER A 3 -7.00 -27.00 -4.16
N SER A 4 -6.86 -26.36 -5.32
CA SER A 4 -5.77 -25.44 -5.61
C SER A 4 -5.86 -24.28 -4.61
N MET A 5 -5.08 -24.34 -3.52
CA MET A 5 -4.77 -23.15 -2.73
C MET A 5 -3.98 -22.21 -3.65
N SER A 6 -4.67 -21.24 -4.24
CA SER A 6 -4.08 -20.26 -5.13
C SER A 6 -3.13 -19.39 -4.32
N ASN A 7 -1.83 -19.61 -4.52
CA ASN A 7 -0.76 -18.79 -3.97
C ASN A 7 -0.82 -17.41 -4.68
N ARG A 8 -1.69 -16.49 -4.21
CA ARG A 8 -1.96 -15.18 -4.86
C ARG A 8 -1.18 -14.04 -4.21
N GLY A 9 0.11 -14.24 -3.97
CA GLY A 9 0.98 -13.10 -3.68
C GLY A 9 1.13 -12.25 -4.94
N LEU A 10 1.09 -10.93 -4.81
CA LEU A 10 1.39 -9.98 -5.89
C LEU A 10 2.58 -9.13 -5.45
N VAL A 11 3.57 -9.02 -6.32
CA VAL A 11 4.70 -8.10 -6.14
C VAL A 11 4.87 -7.30 -7.42
N ALA A 12 4.88 -5.98 -7.30
CA ALA A 12 5.06 -5.07 -8.42
C ALA A 12 6.12 -4.02 -8.05
N LYS A 13 7.03 -3.74 -8.98
CA LYS A 13 8.07 -2.72 -8.83
C LYS A 13 7.94 -1.69 -9.95
N PHE A 14 7.90 -0.43 -9.57
CA PHE A 14 7.82 0.72 -10.46
C PHE A 14 9.07 1.57 -10.22
N ASP A 15 9.87 1.75 -11.27
CA ASP A 15 11.05 2.61 -11.22
C ASP A 15 10.68 4.05 -11.59
N SER A 16 11.27 5.01 -10.89
CA SER A 16 11.15 6.42 -11.20
C SER A 16 11.79 6.72 -12.56
N PRO A 17 11.12 7.47 -13.46
CA PRO A 17 11.72 7.88 -14.72
C PRO A 17 12.72 9.05 -14.55
N PHE A 18 12.77 9.66 -13.36
CA PHE A 18 13.53 10.89 -13.10
C PHE A 18 14.80 10.65 -12.29
N ASP A 19 14.82 9.61 -11.47
CA ASP A 19 15.92 9.27 -10.58
C ASP A 19 15.94 7.76 -10.28
N GLN A 20 16.76 7.33 -9.33
CA GLN A 20 16.91 5.91 -8.97
C GLN A 20 15.97 5.46 -7.84
N LYS A 21 14.89 6.20 -7.57
CA LYS A 21 13.85 5.75 -6.62
C LYS A 21 12.98 4.65 -7.23
N ALA A 22 12.34 3.88 -6.38
CA ALA A 22 11.36 2.88 -6.79
C ALA A 22 10.20 2.78 -5.80
N VAL A 23 9.00 2.48 -6.30
CA VAL A 23 7.88 2.03 -5.47
C VAL A 23 7.75 0.52 -5.62
N ILE A 24 7.74 -0.19 -4.50
CA ILE A 24 7.41 -1.61 -4.44
C ILE A 24 6.02 -1.74 -3.81
N ILE A 25 5.15 -2.51 -4.44
CA ILE A 25 3.87 -2.92 -3.87
C ILE A 25 3.92 -4.42 -3.66
N GLU A 26 3.66 -4.84 -2.42
CA GLU A 26 3.62 -6.23 -2.01
C GLU A 26 2.25 -6.54 -1.43
N ASP A 27 1.65 -7.61 -1.91
CA ASP A 27 0.46 -8.25 -1.37
C ASP A 27 0.84 -9.70 -1.07
N ASP A 28 0.91 -10.07 0.20
CA ASP A 28 1.33 -11.40 0.65
C ASP A 28 0.18 -12.42 0.68
N GLY A 29 -0.99 -12.04 0.15
CA GLY A 29 -2.24 -12.81 0.26
C GLY A 29 -3.00 -12.57 1.56
N ARG A 30 -2.43 -11.83 2.51
CA ARG A 30 -3.03 -11.46 3.81
C ARG A 30 -3.23 -9.95 3.92
N VAL A 31 -2.26 -9.16 3.53
CA VAL A 31 -2.26 -7.70 3.56
C VAL A 31 -1.40 -7.14 2.43
N ALA A 32 -1.75 -5.95 1.96
CA ALA A 32 -0.97 -5.24 0.96
C ALA A 32 -0.35 -3.95 1.50
N TYR A 33 0.89 -3.69 1.10
CA TYR A 33 1.67 -2.50 1.43
C TYR A 33 2.34 -1.92 0.18
N ALA A 34 2.58 -0.61 0.21
CA ALA A 34 3.50 0.06 -0.69
C ALA A 34 4.71 0.59 0.08
N TYR A 35 5.88 0.56 -0.58
CA TYR A 35 7.16 1.00 -0.06
C TYR A 35 7.85 1.92 -1.08
N LEU A 36 8.25 3.11 -0.66
CA LEU A 36 9.07 4.01 -1.47
C LEU A 36 10.54 3.81 -1.09
N LEU A 37 11.36 3.43 -2.05
CA LEU A 37 12.79 3.19 -1.90
C LEU A 37 13.61 4.36 -2.43
N ASP A 38 14.74 4.66 -1.77
CA ASP A 38 15.80 5.52 -2.33
C ASP A 38 16.73 4.76 -3.29
N CYS A 39 17.74 5.45 -3.83
CA CYS A 39 18.75 4.88 -4.73
C CYS A 39 19.60 3.76 -4.09
N ASP A 40 19.67 3.71 -2.76
CA ASP A 40 20.37 2.64 -2.02
C ASP A 40 19.45 1.45 -1.73
N GLY A 41 18.19 1.49 -2.19
CA GLY A 41 17.18 0.48 -1.90
C GLY A 41 16.60 0.56 -0.49
N ARG A 42 16.82 1.64 0.26
CA ARG A 42 16.28 1.79 1.63
C ARG A 42 14.85 2.31 1.59
N ILE A 43 13.98 1.74 2.42
CA ILE A 43 12.61 2.22 2.57
C ILE A 43 12.60 3.62 3.19
N ARG A 44 12.14 4.61 2.44
CA ARG A 44 11.97 6.02 2.85
C ARG A 44 10.53 6.39 3.18
N SER A 45 9.56 5.60 2.73
CA SER A 45 8.14 5.70 3.06
C SER A 45 7.50 4.32 2.98
N ASP A 46 6.49 4.06 3.81
CA ASP A 46 5.67 2.86 3.77
C ASP A 46 4.20 3.23 4.02
N VAL A 47 3.28 2.45 3.47
CA VAL A 47 1.85 2.64 3.71
C VAL A 47 1.07 1.35 3.51
N TRP A 48 0.15 1.07 4.42
CA TRP A 48 -0.83 0.01 4.27
C TRP A 48 -1.84 0.37 3.18
N LEU A 49 -2.12 -0.57 2.27
CA LEU A 49 -3.08 -0.39 1.18
C LEU A 49 -4.44 -0.98 1.54
N TYR A 50 -4.49 -2.27 1.85
CA TYR A 50 -5.72 -3.00 2.16
C TYR A 50 -5.43 -4.32 2.90
N ASN A 51 -6.42 -4.84 3.61
CA ASN A 51 -6.41 -6.19 4.14
C ASN A 51 -7.01 -7.15 3.10
N ARG A 52 -6.42 -8.34 2.97
CA ARG A 52 -7.06 -9.51 2.34
C ARG A 52 -7.61 -10.50 3.35
N CYS A 53 -6.99 -10.57 4.52
CA CYS A 53 -7.51 -11.34 5.63
C CYS A 53 -8.75 -10.68 6.23
N GLN A 54 -9.43 -11.41 7.11
CA GLN A 54 -10.43 -10.80 7.96
C GLN A 54 -9.81 -9.63 8.72
N THR A 55 -10.44 -8.45 8.63
CA THR A 55 -10.00 -7.24 9.32
C THR A 55 -9.94 -7.50 10.82
N PRO A 56 -8.76 -7.34 11.46
CA PRO A 56 -8.63 -7.63 12.88
C PRO A 56 -9.34 -6.56 13.71
N VAL A 57 -9.92 -6.97 14.84
CA VAL A 57 -10.54 -6.01 15.78
C VAL A 57 -9.47 -5.31 16.60
N GLU A 58 -8.46 -6.07 17.05
CA GLU A 58 -7.34 -5.58 17.85
C GLU A 58 -6.06 -5.50 17.04
N PRO A 59 -5.15 -4.58 17.36
CA PRO A 59 -3.88 -4.47 16.64
C PRO A 59 -2.96 -5.67 16.78
N GLU A 60 -2.33 -6.06 15.68
CA GLU A 60 -1.45 -7.22 15.59
C GLU A 60 0.00 -6.94 16.01
N TRP A 61 0.38 -5.66 16.12
CA TRP A 61 1.78 -5.22 16.31
C TRP A 61 2.43 -5.61 17.64
N HIS A 62 1.66 -6.21 18.55
CA HIS A 62 2.17 -6.85 19.76
C HIS A 62 3.00 -8.11 19.45
N ASP A 63 2.80 -8.72 18.27
CA ASP A 63 3.54 -9.89 17.81
C ASP A 63 4.25 -9.58 16.48
N GLN A 64 5.55 -9.27 16.56
CA GLN A 64 6.37 -8.92 15.40
C GLN A 64 6.49 -10.05 14.37
N THR A 65 6.20 -11.31 14.74
CA THR A 65 6.18 -12.43 13.78
C THR A 65 5.05 -12.33 12.77
N ARG A 66 4.09 -11.42 13.00
CA ARG A 66 2.93 -11.17 12.13
C ARG A 66 3.15 -10.06 11.12
N MET A 67 4.35 -9.49 11.03
CA MET A 67 4.66 -8.50 9.99
C MET A 67 4.58 -9.11 8.58
N PRO A 68 4.12 -8.36 7.56
CA PRO A 68 3.51 -7.02 7.66
C PRO A 68 2.11 -7.06 8.32
N PHE A 69 1.71 -6.03 9.07
CA PHE A 69 0.48 -6.05 9.90
C PHE A 69 -0.78 -5.68 9.12
N ALA A 70 -1.92 -6.33 9.41
CA ALA A 70 -3.21 -5.86 8.93
C ALA A 70 -3.68 -4.62 9.71
N ASN A 71 -4.38 -3.71 9.05
CA ASN A 71 -4.92 -2.51 9.68
C ASN A 71 -6.25 -2.84 10.39
N PRO A 72 -6.39 -2.61 11.70
CA PRO A 72 -7.58 -3.05 12.41
C PRO A 72 -8.80 -2.20 12.10
N ALA A 73 -9.99 -2.77 12.35
CA ALA A 73 -11.30 -2.22 11.98
C ALA A 73 -11.50 -0.73 12.31
N PRO A 74 -11.01 -0.18 13.44
CA PRO A 74 -11.17 1.25 13.73
C PRO A 74 -10.39 2.20 12.80
N PHE A 75 -9.49 1.69 11.96
CA PHE A 75 -8.60 2.44 11.08
C PHE A 75 -8.75 2.06 9.59
N ALA A 76 -9.46 0.98 9.28
CA ALA A 76 -9.70 0.51 7.92
C ALA A 76 -11.16 0.75 7.53
N THR A 77 -11.40 1.25 6.33
CA THR A 77 -12.74 1.37 5.75
C THR A 77 -13.13 0.06 5.07
N ASP A 78 -14.31 -0.45 5.38
CA ASP A 78 -14.93 -1.57 4.67
C ASP A 78 -15.65 -1.07 3.40
N ASP A 79 -14.90 -0.50 2.45
CA ASP A 79 -15.47 -0.11 1.17
C ASP A 79 -15.79 -1.38 0.35
N LEU A 80 -17.07 -1.76 0.35
CA LEU A 80 -17.58 -2.93 -0.37
C LEU A 80 -17.42 -2.84 -1.89
N SER A 81 -17.11 -1.64 -2.43
CA SER A 81 -16.86 -1.44 -3.86
C SER A 81 -15.40 -1.68 -4.25
N PHE A 82 -14.49 -1.74 -3.29
CA PHE A 82 -13.09 -2.06 -3.54
C PHE A 82 -12.90 -3.56 -3.77
N SER A 83 -12.06 -3.89 -4.74
CA SER A 83 -11.56 -5.24 -4.96
C SER A 83 -10.03 -5.16 -5.16
N PRO A 84 -9.24 -6.03 -4.50
CA PRO A 84 -7.81 -6.08 -4.74
C PRO A 84 -7.47 -6.28 -6.23
N PRO A 85 -6.36 -5.71 -6.74
CA PRO A 85 -5.91 -5.93 -8.10
C PRO A 85 -5.64 -7.42 -8.34
N ASP A 86 -6.04 -7.90 -9.51
CA ASP A 86 -5.80 -9.29 -9.94
C ASP A 86 -4.38 -9.47 -10.48
N SER A 87 -3.78 -8.40 -10.99
CA SER A 87 -2.44 -8.40 -11.60
C SER A 87 -1.66 -7.11 -11.35
N PRO A 88 -0.32 -7.13 -11.47
CA PRO A 88 0.48 -5.91 -11.44
C PRO A 88 0.09 -4.87 -12.51
N GLY A 89 -0.54 -5.29 -13.61
CA GLY A 89 -0.98 -4.39 -14.69
C GLY A 89 -2.15 -3.50 -14.31
N ASP A 90 -2.86 -3.83 -13.24
CA ASP A 90 -3.95 -3.02 -12.68
C ASP A 90 -3.43 -1.86 -11.82
N ILE A 91 -2.11 -1.78 -11.64
CA ILE A 91 -1.44 -0.83 -10.76
C ILE A 91 -0.57 0.11 -11.60
N THR A 92 -0.67 1.40 -11.34
CA THR A 92 0.24 2.40 -11.90
C THR A 92 0.79 3.31 -10.80
N VAL A 93 1.94 3.92 -11.07
CA VAL A 93 2.56 4.91 -10.19
C VAL A 93 2.80 6.18 -10.99
N GLU A 94 2.24 7.28 -10.50
CA GLU A 94 2.56 8.62 -10.98
C GLU A 94 3.56 9.26 -10.03
N TRP A 95 4.71 9.64 -10.58
CA TRP A 95 5.80 10.27 -9.83
C TRP A 95 5.57 11.77 -9.77
N GLY A 96 5.88 12.37 -8.62
CA GLY A 96 5.83 13.81 -8.44
C GLY A 96 6.73 14.55 -9.43
N ASP A 97 6.32 15.77 -9.76
CA ASP A 97 7.02 16.67 -10.67
C ASP A 97 8.16 17.44 -9.95
N SER A 98 8.70 18.47 -10.59
CA SER A 98 9.76 19.30 -10.01
C SER A 98 9.35 20.03 -8.73
N ASP A 99 8.06 20.29 -8.53
CA ASP A 99 7.54 20.98 -7.35
C ASP A 99 7.26 20.00 -6.20
N SER A 100 7.16 18.70 -6.51
CA SER A 100 6.85 17.63 -5.57
C SER A 100 7.71 16.36 -5.78
N PRO A 101 9.04 16.47 -5.96
CA PRO A 101 9.87 15.37 -6.47
C PRO A 101 9.95 14.17 -5.51
N ASP A 102 9.59 14.37 -4.25
CA ASP A 102 9.61 13.35 -3.21
C ASP A 102 8.34 12.49 -3.15
N ASP A 103 7.34 12.80 -3.98
CA ASP A 103 6.04 12.14 -3.97
C ASP A 103 5.95 11.01 -5.00
N ALA A 104 5.22 9.96 -4.63
CA ALA A 104 4.76 8.92 -5.54
C ALA A 104 3.29 8.59 -5.24
N ASN A 105 2.42 8.71 -6.24
CA ASN A 105 1.01 8.42 -6.14
C ASN A 105 0.74 7.06 -6.78
N VAL A 106 0.14 6.15 -6.03
CA VAL A 106 -0.23 4.80 -6.45
C VAL A 106 -1.69 4.81 -6.89
N PHE A 107 -1.96 4.25 -8.06
CA PHE A 107 -3.31 4.06 -8.57
C PHE A 107 -3.59 2.57 -8.72
N ILE A 108 -4.79 2.15 -8.32
CA ILE A 108 -5.29 0.78 -8.50
C ILE A 108 -6.56 0.86 -9.34
N SER A 109 -6.58 0.16 -10.47
CA SER A 109 -7.66 0.20 -11.45
C SER A 109 -8.02 1.64 -11.87
N GLY A 110 -7.00 2.48 -12.03
CA GLY A 110 -7.13 3.90 -12.41
C GLY A 110 -7.57 4.85 -11.30
N LYS A 111 -7.74 4.38 -10.06
CA LYS A 111 -8.20 5.18 -8.92
C LYS A 111 -7.04 5.56 -8.00
N HIS A 112 -6.92 6.83 -7.59
CA HIS A 112 -5.85 7.32 -6.71
C HIS A 112 -5.90 6.71 -5.29
N PHE A 113 -5.06 5.71 -5.05
CA PHE A 113 -5.22 4.79 -3.94
C PHE A 113 -4.29 5.02 -2.77
N ALA A 114 -3.07 5.44 -3.05
CA ALA A 114 -2.15 5.79 -1.98
C ALA A 114 -1.20 6.88 -2.44
N ARG A 115 -0.63 7.59 -1.48
CA ARG A 115 0.47 8.52 -1.69
C ARG A 115 1.59 8.17 -0.73
N LEU A 116 2.79 8.08 -1.27
CA LEU A 116 4.03 7.96 -0.52
C LEU A 116 4.82 9.26 -0.69
N ARG A 117 5.55 9.65 0.36
CA ARG A 117 6.46 10.80 0.33
C ARG A 117 7.72 10.45 1.10
N VAL A 118 8.89 10.78 0.55
CA VAL A 118 10.17 10.59 1.24
C VAL A 118 10.12 11.22 2.65
N GLY A 119 10.47 10.42 3.67
CA GLY A 119 10.49 10.86 5.06
C GLY A 119 9.16 10.69 5.80
N MET A 120 8.09 10.30 5.11
CA MET A 120 6.78 10.05 5.71
C MET A 120 6.55 8.56 5.93
N LYS A 121 6.34 8.16 7.19
CA LYS A 121 6.03 6.78 7.60
C LYS A 121 5.01 6.80 8.76
N PRO A 122 3.73 6.49 8.53
CA PRO A 122 3.18 5.99 7.28
C PRO A 122 2.89 7.09 6.24
N GLY A 123 2.68 6.69 4.99
CA GLY A 123 2.05 7.47 3.92
C GLY A 123 0.52 7.52 4.04
N TRP A 124 -0.16 7.87 2.95
CA TRP A 124 -1.62 8.03 2.89
C TRP A 124 -2.28 6.92 2.08
N SER A 125 -3.44 6.44 2.52
CA SER A 125 -4.23 5.40 1.85
C SER A 125 -5.69 5.81 1.74
N ALA A 126 -6.32 5.50 0.60
CA ALA A 126 -7.73 5.74 0.36
C ALA A 126 -8.65 4.90 1.26
N LEU A 127 -8.18 3.74 1.73
CA LEU A 127 -8.94 2.88 2.65
C LEU A 127 -8.64 3.13 4.13
N ALA A 128 -7.86 4.17 4.46
CA ALA A 128 -7.69 4.59 5.85
C ALA A 128 -8.95 5.35 6.31
N ALA A 129 -9.65 4.81 7.30
CA ALA A 129 -10.86 5.45 7.87
C ALA A 129 -10.53 6.69 8.71
N LYS A 130 -9.34 6.71 9.31
CA LYS A 130 -8.76 7.83 10.07
C LYS A 130 -7.24 7.68 10.12
N ASP A 131 -6.56 8.75 10.53
CA ASP A 131 -5.11 8.71 10.70
C ASP A 131 -4.73 7.66 11.75
N GLY A 132 -3.76 6.83 11.39
CA GLY A 132 -3.34 5.71 12.21
C GLY A 132 -1.88 5.32 11.99
N PRO A 133 -1.41 4.30 12.71
CA PRO A 133 0.00 3.90 12.69
C PRO A 133 0.43 3.26 11.37
N LEU A 134 -0.50 2.78 10.54
CA LEU A 134 -0.19 2.07 9.28
C LEU A 134 -0.55 2.87 8.02
N ALA A 135 -1.40 3.90 8.15
CA ALA A 135 -1.79 4.79 7.06
C ALA A 135 -2.41 6.09 7.62
N GLN A 136 -2.21 7.19 6.90
CA GLN A 136 -2.98 8.43 7.05
C GLN A 136 -4.16 8.45 6.06
N VAL A 137 -5.17 9.27 6.35
CA VAL A 137 -6.33 9.43 5.44
C VAL A 137 -5.91 10.19 4.19
N LEU A 138 -6.10 9.58 3.02
CA LEU A 138 -6.02 10.29 1.75
C LEU A 138 -7.25 11.21 1.62
N LYS A 139 -7.05 12.53 1.65
CA LYS A 139 -8.15 13.53 1.72
C LYS A 139 -8.93 13.74 0.41
N GLU A 140 -8.39 13.29 -0.71
CA GLU A 140 -9.06 13.27 -2.01
C GLU A 140 -9.00 11.85 -2.58
N PRO A 141 -9.66 10.87 -1.93
CA PRO A 141 -9.79 9.54 -2.50
C PRO A 141 -10.82 9.59 -3.64
N PHE A 142 -10.62 8.70 -4.61
CA PHE A 142 -11.43 8.47 -5.81
C PHE A 142 -12.96 8.44 -5.62
#